data_AF-A0A7S2RLC8-F1
#
_entry.id   AF-A0A7S2RLC8-F1
#
_cell.length_a   1.000
_cell.length_b   1.000
_cell.length_c   1.000
_cell.angle_alpha   90.00
_cell.angle_beta   90.00
_cell.angle_gamma   90.00
#
_symmetry.space_group_name_H-M   'P 1'
#
loop_
_entity.id
_entity.type
_entity.pdbx_description
1 polymer ?
#
loop_
_entity_poly.entity_id
_entity_poly.type
_entity_poly.pdbx_seq_one_letter_code
_entity_poly.pdbx_strand_id
1 'polypeptide(L)'
;VAPKKKKNKNNKKSSHVNVNNGKDVAAICGHAAFPTPPPKKAKREEVLAVAAIVCTNDQKEKEDKWLMMKRPKQGLLAGQWEFPSVCVWTTADAKNKKKIKPKKSAT
;
A
#
# COMPACT_ATOMS: atom_id res chain seq x y z
N VAL A 1 -21.68 -6.58 60.20
CA VAL A 1 -22.78 -5.69 59.76
C VAL A 1 -22.17 -4.42 59.20
N ALA A 2 -22.26 -4.21 57.89
CA ALA A 2 -21.75 -3.01 57.21
C ALA A 2 -22.78 -1.88 57.27
N PRO A 3 -22.37 -0.60 57.43
CA PRO A 3 -23.24 0.52 57.12
C PRO A 3 -22.93 1.07 55.72
N LYS A 4 -23.87 0.87 54.80
CA LYS A 4 -23.99 1.66 53.57
C LYS A 4 -24.54 3.05 53.94
N LYS A 5 -23.84 4.13 53.55
CA LYS A 5 -24.43 5.46 53.41
C LYS A 5 -24.37 5.90 51.95
N LYS A 6 -25.53 5.91 51.30
CA LYS A 6 -25.80 6.71 50.10
C LYS A 6 -25.82 8.19 50.51
N LYS A 7 -25.19 9.06 49.72
CA LYS A 7 -25.78 10.36 49.35
C LYS A 7 -25.11 10.92 48.09
N ASN A 8 -26.00 11.28 47.18
CA ASN A 8 -25.81 11.84 45.85
C ASN A 8 -25.40 13.32 45.94
N LYS A 9 -24.56 13.83 45.02
CA LYS A 9 -24.54 15.22 44.56
C LYS A 9 -23.56 15.39 43.38
N ASN A 10 -24.15 15.68 42.22
CA ASN A 10 -23.48 16.16 41.02
C ASN A 10 -22.44 17.23 41.35
N ASN A 11 -21.19 17.03 40.91
CA ASN A 11 -20.25 18.13 40.81
C ASN A 11 -19.57 18.07 39.44
N LYS A 12 -20.17 18.82 38.52
CA LYS A 12 -19.70 19.11 37.18
C LYS A 12 -18.42 19.96 37.31
N LYS A 13 -17.27 19.32 37.52
CA LYS A 13 -15.97 20.00 37.53
C LYS A 13 -15.52 20.25 36.10
N SER A 14 -15.82 21.48 35.68
CA SER A 14 -14.95 22.42 34.97
C SER A 14 -13.60 21.86 34.49
N SER A 15 -13.42 22.06 33.19
CA SER A 15 -12.33 21.68 32.30
C SER A 15 -10.98 22.31 32.63
N HIS A 16 -9.91 21.52 32.45
CA HIS A 16 -8.71 22.04 31.81
C HIS A 16 -8.17 21.01 30.81
N VAL A 17 -8.90 20.81 29.71
CA VAL A 17 -8.31 20.18 28.52
C VAL A 17 -7.42 21.25 27.90
N ASN A 18 -6.11 21.05 27.94
CA ASN A 18 -5.14 21.93 27.29
C ASN A 18 -5.24 21.71 25.76
N VAL A 19 -6.16 22.43 25.12
CA VAL A 19 -6.38 22.39 23.66
C VAL A 19 -5.36 23.30 22.98
N ASN A 20 -4.14 22.82 22.82
CA ASN A 20 -3.09 23.51 22.07
C ASN A 20 -2.98 23.06 20.60
N ASN A 21 -3.97 22.34 20.06
CA ASN A 21 -4.02 22.00 18.65
C ASN A 21 -5.31 22.56 18.02
N GLY A 22 -5.19 23.60 17.20
CA GLY A 22 -6.31 24.19 16.44
C GLY A 22 -7.07 23.21 15.53
N LYS A 23 -6.60 21.96 15.42
CA LYS A 23 -7.26 20.85 14.72
C LYS A 23 -8.47 20.29 15.48
N ASP A 24 -8.48 20.37 16.82
CA ASP A 24 -9.55 19.77 17.63
C ASP A 24 -10.79 20.67 17.71
N VAL A 25 -10.62 21.98 17.56
CA VAL A 25 -11.73 22.95 17.54
C VAL A 25 -12.57 22.81 16.26
N ALA A 26 -11.92 22.47 15.14
CA ALA A 26 -12.58 22.24 13.85
C ALA A 26 -13.43 20.96 13.84
N ALA A 27 -13.15 19.98 14.71
CA ALA A 27 -13.89 18.72 14.79
C ALA A 27 -15.18 18.82 15.61
N ILE A 28 -15.32 19.84 16.47
CA ILE A 28 -16.46 19.99 17.40
C ILE A 28 -17.53 20.97 16.86
N CYS A 29 -17.16 21.85 15.92
CA CYS A 29 -18.03 22.91 15.42
C CYS A 29 -18.25 22.77 13.91
N GLY A 30 -19.41 22.26 13.51
CA GLY A 30 -19.98 22.52 12.19
C GLY A 30 -20.10 21.31 11.28
N HIS A 31 -21.37 20.97 10.99
CA HIS A 31 -21.89 20.33 9.77
C HIS A 31 -21.23 19.04 9.27
N ALA A 32 -22.05 18.02 9.02
CA ALA A 32 -21.71 16.74 8.39
C ALA A 32 -20.44 16.82 7.54
N ALA A 33 -19.39 16.08 7.95
CA ALA A 33 -18.16 15.98 7.18
C ALA A 33 -18.53 15.74 5.72
N PHE A 34 -18.24 16.72 4.85
CA PHE A 34 -18.40 16.56 3.41
C PHE A 34 -17.76 15.23 3.02
N PRO A 35 -18.35 14.46 2.08
CA PRO A 35 -17.80 13.16 1.71
C PRO A 35 -16.35 13.35 1.28
N THR A 36 -15.43 12.99 2.18
CA THR A 36 -13.99 13.02 1.93
C THR A 36 -13.61 11.67 1.35
N PRO A 37 -12.77 11.64 0.31
CA PRO A 37 -12.35 10.36 -0.26
C PRO A 37 -11.66 9.54 0.84
N PRO A 38 -11.99 8.25 0.96
CA PRO A 38 -11.40 7.40 1.99
C PRO A 38 -9.88 7.32 1.80
N PRO A 39 -9.11 7.18 2.89
CA PRO A 39 -7.66 7.00 2.81
C PRO A 39 -7.30 5.82 1.90
N LYS A 40 -6.49 6.08 0.86
CA LYS A 40 -6.05 5.04 -0.09
C LYS A 40 -4.96 4.18 0.55
N LYS A 41 -5.04 2.87 0.35
CA LYS A 41 -3.97 1.94 0.73
C LYS A 41 -2.72 2.19 -0.12
N ALA A 42 -1.56 1.82 0.42
CA ALA A 42 -0.31 1.83 -0.33
C ALA A 42 -0.44 0.98 -1.62
N LYS A 43 0.11 1.48 -2.72
CA LYS A 43 0.14 0.76 -4.00
C LYS A 43 1.11 -0.42 -3.90
N ARG A 44 0.86 -1.45 -4.72
CA ARG A 44 1.79 -2.57 -4.89
C ARG A 44 3.02 -2.07 -5.65
N GLU A 45 4.21 -2.34 -5.14
CA GLU A 45 5.46 -2.10 -5.86
C GLU A 45 5.95 -3.39 -6.53
N GLU A 46 6.53 -3.21 -7.72
CA GLU A 46 7.08 -4.26 -8.57
C GLU A 46 8.38 -3.74 -9.18
N VAL A 47 9.41 -4.60 -9.19
CA VAL A 47 10.69 -4.34 -9.84
C VAL A 47 10.79 -5.27 -11.04
N LEU A 48 10.97 -4.69 -12.23
CA LEU A 48 11.08 -5.42 -13.48
C LEU A 48 12.50 -5.29 -14.05
N ALA A 49 13.05 -6.40 -14.53
CA ALA A 49 14.21 -6.40 -15.41
C ALA A 49 13.71 -6.39 -16.86
N VAL A 50 14.21 -5.46 -17.66
CA VAL A 50 13.81 -5.26 -19.07
C VAL A 50 15.05 -5.42 -19.94
N ALA A 51 14.92 -6.19 -21.04
CA ALA A 51 16.00 -6.45 -21.97
C ALA A 51 15.70 -5.81 -23.34
N ALA A 52 16.55 -4.89 -23.77
CA ALA A 52 16.55 -4.38 -25.13
C ALA A 52 17.51 -5.25 -25.97
N ILE A 53 16.95 -6.06 -26.86
CA ILE A 53 17.71 -7.03 -27.66
C ILE A 53 17.70 -6.58 -29.12
N VAL A 54 18.89 -6.36 -29.67
CA VAL A 54 19.10 -5.99 -31.08
C VAL A 54 19.62 -7.21 -31.86
N CYS A 55 19.13 -7.37 -33.08
CA CYS A 55 19.60 -8.39 -34.01
C CYS A 55 20.66 -7.79 -34.94
N THR A 56 21.89 -8.26 -34.79
CA THR A 56 23.05 -7.85 -35.60
C THR A 56 23.34 -8.91 -36.66
N ASN A 57 22.48 -9.02 -37.70
CA ASN A 57 22.79 -9.88 -38.83
C ASN A 57 23.69 -9.13 -39.83
N ASP A 58 24.82 -9.74 -40.21
CA ASP A 58 25.86 -9.16 -41.07
C ASP A 58 25.50 -9.01 -42.56
N GLN A 59 24.22 -8.90 -42.91
CA GLN A 59 23.82 -8.85 -44.31
C GLN A 59 22.99 -7.61 -44.64
N LYS A 60 23.70 -6.59 -45.14
CA LYS A 60 23.26 -5.52 -46.06
C LYS A 60 22.14 -4.57 -45.61
N GLU A 61 21.37 -4.87 -44.57
CA GLU A 61 20.37 -3.95 -44.04
C GLU A 61 21.02 -2.99 -43.04
N LYS A 62 20.79 -1.68 -43.24
CA LYS A 62 21.42 -0.59 -42.50
C LYS A 62 20.71 -0.25 -41.18
N GLU A 63 19.64 -0.96 -40.85
CA GLU A 63 18.73 -0.59 -39.76
C GLU A 63 18.76 -1.62 -38.62
N ASP A 64 18.82 -1.11 -37.39
CA ASP A 64 18.78 -1.92 -36.19
C ASP A 64 17.39 -2.54 -36.02
N LYS A 65 17.35 -3.88 -35.94
CA LYS A 65 16.13 -4.63 -35.65
C LYS A 65 16.07 -4.97 -34.18
N TRP A 66 15.00 -4.56 -33.52
CA TRP A 66 14.78 -4.80 -32.09
C TRP A 66 13.74 -5.88 -31.86
N LEU A 67 13.98 -6.75 -30.88
CA LEU A 67 12.97 -7.70 -30.43
C LEU A 67 11.93 -6.99 -29.55
N MET A 68 10.69 -6.97 -30.02
CA MET A 68 9.53 -6.54 -29.26
C MET A 68 8.50 -7.66 -29.15
N MET A 69 7.74 -7.68 -28.07
CA MET A 69 6.66 -8.63 -27.83
C MET A 69 5.35 -7.90 -27.61
N LYS A 70 4.25 -8.50 -28.08
CA LYS A 70 2.90 -7.97 -27.86
C LYS A 70 2.34 -8.51 -26.55
N ARG A 71 1.87 -7.63 -25.67
CA ARG A 71 1.23 -8.02 -24.41
C ARG A 71 -0.06 -8.82 -24.65
N PRO A 72 -0.48 -9.64 -23.67
CA PRO A 72 -1.76 -10.36 -23.73
C PRO A 72 -2.95 -9.45 -24.04
N LYS A 73 -4.03 -10.01 -24.59
CA LYS A 73 -5.24 -9.27 -24.96
C LYS A 73 -6.03 -8.69 -23.77
N GLN A 74 -5.67 -9.08 -22.54
CA GLN A 74 -6.38 -8.71 -21.32
C GLN A 74 -5.37 -8.32 -20.23
N GLY A 75 -5.83 -7.55 -19.25
CA GLY A 75 -5.03 -7.10 -18.11
C GLY A 75 -4.37 -5.73 -18.32
N LEU A 76 -3.36 -5.44 -17.50
CA LEU A 76 -2.68 -4.15 -17.52
C LEU A 76 -1.88 -3.99 -18.82
N LEU A 77 -2.10 -2.87 -19.52
CA LEU A 77 -1.49 -2.54 -20.82
C LEU A 77 -1.78 -3.58 -21.92
N ALA A 78 -2.99 -4.14 -21.92
CA ALA A 78 -3.40 -5.16 -22.88
C ALA A 78 -3.13 -4.76 -24.34
N GLY A 79 -2.54 -5.68 -25.11
CA GLY A 79 -2.31 -5.54 -26.55
C GLY A 79 -1.21 -4.55 -26.97
N GLN A 80 -0.57 -3.86 -26.03
CA GLN A 80 0.55 -2.94 -26.32
C GLN A 80 1.84 -3.72 -26.62
N TRP A 81 2.77 -3.09 -27.34
CA TRP A 81 4.11 -3.64 -27.58
C TRP A 81 5.07 -3.24 -26.47
N GLU A 82 5.91 -4.18 -26.05
CA GLU A 82 6.93 -3.96 -25.01
C GLU A 82 8.20 -4.74 -25.30
N PHE A 83 9.30 -4.34 -24.63
CA PHE A 83 10.50 -5.15 -24.59
C PHE A 83 10.31 -6.38 -23.70
N PRO A 84 11.00 -7.50 -23.99
CA PRO A 84 11.07 -8.63 -23.09
C PRO A 84 11.41 -8.20 -21.65
N SER A 85 10.59 -8.65 -20.70
CA SER A 85 10.77 -8.32 -19.29
C SER A 85 10.36 -9.45 -18.36
N VAL A 86 10.91 -9.42 -17.14
CA VAL A 86 10.56 -10.35 -16.06
C VAL A 86 10.42 -9.60 -14.74
N CYS A 87 9.44 -9.98 -13.92
CA CYS A 87 9.28 -9.45 -12.57
C CYS A 87 10.33 -10.08 -11.64
N VAL A 88 11.24 -9.26 -11.11
CA VAL A 88 12.33 -9.70 -10.22
C VAL A 88 11.88 -9.69 -8.76
N TRP A 89 11.02 -8.75 -8.39
CA TRP A 89 10.53 -8.63 -7.03
C TRP A 89 9.16 -7.93 -6.99
N THR A 90 8.34 -8.33 -6.03
CA THR A 90 7.12 -7.59 -5.68
C THR A 90 6.87 -7.52 -4.17
N THR A 91 6.17 -6.48 -3.73
CA THR A 91 5.72 -6.34 -2.32
C THR A 91 4.85 -7.50 -1.81
N ALA A 92 4.25 -8.31 -2.69
CA ALA A 92 3.51 -9.51 -2.28
C ALA A 92 4.45 -10.65 -1.82
N ASP A 93 5.60 -10.83 -2.47
CA ASP A 93 6.57 -11.89 -2.16
C ASP A 93 7.19 -11.67 -0.77
N ALA A 94 7.42 -10.41 -0.40
CA ALA A 94 7.94 -10.04 0.91
C ALA A 94 7.05 -10.47 2.09
N LYS A 95 5.74 -10.62 1.87
CA LYS A 95 4.77 -11.01 2.92
C LYS A 95 4.76 -12.52 3.18
N ASN A 96 5.15 -13.34 2.20
CA ASN A 96 5.09 -14.80 2.30
C ASN A 96 6.25 -15.41 3.13
N LYS A 97 7.39 -14.73 3.25
CA LYS A 97 8.55 -15.25 3.98
C LYS A 97 8.40 -15.29 5.52
N LYS A 98 7.33 -14.71 6.09
CA LYS A 98 7.14 -14.61 7.56
C LYS A 98 6.48 -15.84 8.23
N LYS A 99 6.24 -16.94 7.51
CA LYS A 99 5.51 -18.11 8.07
C LYS A 99 6.35 -19.35 8.40
N ILE A 100 7.68 -19.32 8.25
CA ILE A 100 8.52 -20.46 8.66
C ILE A 100 8.77 -20.37 10.17
N LYS A 101 7.90 -20.99 10.97
CA LYS A 101 8.17 -21.21 12.40
C LYS A 101 9.31 -22.25 12.53
N PRO A 102 10.35 -22.01 13.34
CA PRO A 102 11.38 -23.02 13.58
C PRO A 102 10.74 -24.22 14.29
N LYS A 103 10.84 -25.40 13.69
CA LYS A 103 10.54 -26.66 14.38
C LYS A 103 11.61 -26.84 15.45
N LYS A 104 11.24 -26.71 16.73
CA LYS A 104 12.09 -27.13 17.84
C LYS A 104 12.29 -28.64 17.69
N SER A 105 13.50 -29.06 17.33
CA SER A 105 13.94 -30.45 17.47
C SER A 105 13.95 -30.77 18.96
N ALA A 106 13.11 -31.70 19.39
CA ALA A 106 13.16 -32.27 20.71
C ALA A 106 14.39 -33.18 20.78
N THR A 107 15.24 -32.94 21.79
CA THR A 107 16.33 -33.82 22.22
C THR A 107 15.76 -34.95 23.08
#